data_AF-A0A661X9I2-F1
#
_entry.id   AF-A0A661X9I2-F1
#
_cell.length_a   1.000
_cell.length_b   1.000
_cell.length_c   1.000
_cell.angle_alpha   90.00
_cell.angle_beta   90.00
_cell.angle_gamma   90.00
#
_symmetry.space_group_name_H-M   'P 1'
#
loop_
_entity.id
_entity.type
_entity.pdbx_description
1 polymer ?
#
loop_
_entity_poly.entity_id
_entity_poly.type
_entity_poly.pdbx_seq_one_letter_code
_entity_poly.pdbx_strand_id
1 'polypeptide(L)'
;MRSDRVKKGIDRTPNRALLFACGIRRDDLKKPFIGVASSFTDLVPGHIGMRILEREIEKGISSGGGVPFIFGIPALCDGIAMGHKGMHYSLPLRELIADSIETVVEAHALDGLILLTDCDKINPGMLMGALRVDIPTIVVTAGPMHSGNYKGRRLSLVRDTFEAVGLYHAKKLKKEELEALEELACPGEGACQGMYTANTTACLFEGMGISLPGTATALAGFSKKRRIAYEAGERIVELVRKGITARKILNKNAFYNAIVLDMALGGSTNTVLHLPAIANEAGIKLPLSLFDDVSRKVPHIVSIRPGGEYFMEDLEYAGGIPAVLK
;
A
#
# COMPACT_ATOMS: atom_id res chain seq x y z
N MET A 1 -25.29 1.46 -11.19
CA MET A 1 -23.82 1.27 -11.07
C MET A 1 -23.14 2.33 -11.91
N ARG A 2 -21.94 2.78 -11.56
CA ARG A 2 -21.17 3.75 -12.35
C ARG A 2 -20.84 3.19 -13.73
N SER A 3 -20.51 1.90 -13.80
CA SER A 3 -20.23 1.19 -15.05
C SER A 3 -21.42 1.06 -15.99
N ASP A 4 -22.66 1.34 -15.53
CA ASP A 4 -23.83 1.35 -16.42
C ASP A 4 -23.69 2.37 -17.55
N ARG A 5 -22.87 3.42 -17.35
CA ARG A 5 -22.50 4.43 -18.36
C ARG A 5 -21.89 3.82 -19.63
N VAL A 6 -21.20 2.68 -19.52
CA VAL A 6 -20.54 2.00 -20.65
C VAL A 6 -21.20 0.66 -21.00
N LYS A 7 -22.19 0.20 -20.22
CA LYS A 7 -22.84 -1.11 -20.39
C LYS A 7 -24.29 -1.03 -20.88
N LYS A 8 -25.08 -0.05 -20.43
CA LYS A 8 -26.54 -0.02 -20.64
C LYS A 8 -26.96 0.94 -21.75
N GLY A 9 -28.00 0.58 -22.49
CA GLY A 9 -28.56 1.37 -23.59
C GLY A 9 -28.02 0.97 -24.97
N ILE A 10 -28.80 1.24 -26.02
CA ILE A 10 -28.47 0.87 -27.39
C ILE A 10 -27.19 1.58 -27.87
N ASP A 11 -27.00 2.84 -27.46
CA ASP A 11 -25.83 3.66 -27.81
C ASP A 11 -24.51 3.11 -27.26
N ARG A 12 -24.57 2.22 -26.26
CA ARG A 12 -23.38 1.56 -25.68
C ARG A 12 -23.00 0.26 -26.39
N THR A 13 -23.56 0.01 -27.58
CA THR A 13 -23.17 -1.14 -28.42
C THR A 13 -21.68 -1.14 -28.76
N PRO A 14 -21.05 -0.03 -29.18
CA PRO A 14 -19.61 0.00 -29.44
C PRO A 14 -18.78 -0.30 -28.19
N ASN A 15 -19.15 0.27 -27.04
CA ASN A 15 -18.47 0.01 -25.76
C ASN A 15 -18.56 -1.48 -25.38
N ARG A 16 -19.75 -2.09 -25.47
CA ARG A 16 -19.92 -3.51 -25.20
C ARG A 16 -19.14 -4.40 -26.16
N ALA A 17 -19.01 -4.03 -27.43
CA ALA A 17 -18.21 -4.79 -28.40
C ALA A 17 -16.74 -4.87 -27.96
N LEU A 18 -16.17 -3.75 -27.49
CA LEU A 18 -14.82 -3.73 -26.91
C LEU A 18 -14.74 -4.53 -25.61
N LEU A 19 -15.74 -4.44 -24.72
CA LEU A 19 -15.77 -5.24 -23.50
C LEU A 19 -15.84 -6.74 -23.78
N PHE A 20 -16.58 -7.17 -24.81
CA PHE A 20 -16.59 -8.56 -25.24
C PHE A 20 -15.24 -9.00 -25.81
N ALA A 21 -14.50 -8.12 -26.50
CA ALA A 21 -13.14 -8.40 -26.93
C ALA A 21 -12.16 -8.58 -25.75
N CYS A 22 -12.45 -7.99 -24.59
CA CYS A 22 -11.73 -8.26 -23.34
C CYS A 22 -12.12 -9.58 -22.65
N GLY A 23 -12.97 -10.42 -23.27
CA GLY A 23 -13.37 -11.72 -22.72
C GLY A 23 -14.55 -11.69 -21.74
N ILE A 24 -15.22 -10.54 -21.59
CA ILE A 24 -16.40 -10.41 -20.72
C ILE A 24 -17.57 -11.19 -21.33
N ARG A 25 -18.34 -11.94 -20.50
CA ARG A 25 -19.56 -12.61 -20.99
C ARG A 25 -20.76 -11.68 -20.87
N ARG A 26 -21.81 -11.99 -21.62
CA ARG A 26 -23.05 -11.19 -21.61
C ARG A 26 -23.67 -11.02 -20.22
N ASP A 27 -23.68 -12.06 -19.39
CA ASP A 27 -24.23 -11.97 -18.03
C ASP A 27 -23.35 -11.16 -17.08
N ASP A 28 -22.05 -11.06 -17.35
CA ASP A 28 -21.12 -10.30 -16.53
C ASP A 28 -21.36 -8.77 -16.66
N LEU A 29 -22.05 -8.32 -17.71
CA LEU A 29 -22.48 -6.91 -17.83
C LEU A 29 -23.43 -6.45 -16.70
N LYS A 30 -24.10 -7.40 -16.04
CA LYS A 30 -25.00 -7.13 -14.90
C LYS A 30 -24.25 -6.96 -13.57
N LYS A 31 -22.96 -7.34 -13.53
CA LYS A 31 -22.11 -7.31 -12.33
C LYS A 31 -21.36 -5.97 -12.21
N PRO A 32 -20.92 -5.59 -11.00
CA PRO A 32 -20.04 -4.44 -10.83
C PRO A 32 -18.65 -4.70 -11.43
N PHE A 33 -18.10 -3.69 -12.09
CA PHE A 33 -16.74 -3.72 -12.65
C PHE A 33 -15.77 -3.18 -11.60
N ILE A 34 -14.81 -4.01 -11.19
CA ILE A 34 -13.86 -3.70 -10.12
C ILE A 34 -12.47 -3.55 -10.73
N GLY A 35 -11.88 -2.37 -10.56
CA GLY A 35 -10.48 -2.15 -10.92
C GLY A 35 -9.54 -2.73 -9.89
N VAL A 36 -8.43 -3.31 -10.34
CA VAL A 36 -7.29 -3.67 -9.52
C VAL A 36 -6.11 -2.84 -10.01
N ALA A 37 -5.84 -1.74 -9.32
CA ALA A 37 -4.69 -0.90 -9.60
C ALA A 37 -3.45 -1.56 -9.01
N SER A 38 -2.62 -2.15 -9.87
CA SER A 38 -1.42 -2.89 -9.45
C SER A 38 -0.17 -2.11 -9.76
N SER A 39 0.69 -1.97 -8.76
CA SER A 39 2.03 -1.39 -8.92
C SER A 39 3.11 -2.46 -9.15
N PHE A 40 2.73 -3.66 -9.62
CA PHE A 40 3.69 -4.71 -9.96
C PHE A 40 4.79 -4.20 -10.91
N THR A 41 6.03 -4.52 -10.58
CA THR A 41 7.20 -4.34 -11.45
C THR A 41 8.34 -5.21 -10.95
N ASP A 42 9.21 -5.67 -11.87
CA ASP A 42 10.45 -6.37 -11.53
C ASP A 42 11.54 -5.42 -10.99
N LEU A 43 11.31 -4.10 -11.07
CA LEU A 43 12.29 -3.07 -10.65
C LEU A 43 12.32 -2.81 -9.14
N VAL A 44 11.27 -3.19 -8.41
CA VAL A 44 11.08 -2.81 -7.00
C VAL A 44 10.81 -4.06 -6.16
N PRO A 45 11.72 -4.44 -5.24
CA PRO A 45 11.56 -5.65 -4.41
C PRO A 45 10.24 -5.72 -3.64
N GLY A 46 9.65 -4.58 -3.25
CA GLY A 46 8.33 -4.52 -2.62
C GLY A 46 7.16 -4.96 -3.51
N HIS A 47 7.38 -5.07 -4.82
CA HIS A 47 6.33 -5.23 -5.81
C HIS A 47 6.45 -6.52 -6.63
N ILE A 48 7.62 -7.18 -6.61
CA ILE A 48 7.87 -8.38 -7.43
C ILE A 48 6.91 -9.53 -7.13
N GLY A 49 6.39 -9.62 -5.89
CA GLY A 49 5.44 -10.66 -5.46
C GLY A 49 3.98 -10.44 -5.85
N MET A 50 3.64 -9.27 -6.40
CA MET A 50 2.25 -8.84 -6.55
C MET A 50 1.45 -9.68 -7.55
N ARG A 51 2.08 -10.35 -8.52
CA ARG A 51 1.37 -11.21 -9.50
C ARG A 51 0.53 -12.30 -8.84
N ILE A 52 1.00 -12.83 -7.73
CA ILE A 52 0.25 -13.85 -6.98
C ILE A 52 -0.96 -13.21 -6.30
N LEU A 53 -0.79 -12.01 -5.73
CA LEU A 53 -1.85 -11.27 -5.06
C LEU A 53 -2.91 -10.76 -6.03
N GLU A 54 -2.51 -10.29 -7.22
CA GLU A 54 -3.42 -9.96 -8.33
C GLU A 54 -4.38 -11.13 -8.59
N ARG A 55 -3.86 -12.35 -8.75
CA ARG A 55 -4.67 -13.54 -9.00
C ARG A 55 -5.62 -13.86 -7.84
N GLU A 56 -5.18 -13.71 -6.60
CA GLU A 56 -6.06 -13.94 -5.44
C GLU A 56 -7.16 -12.89 -5.34
N ILE A 57 -6.85 -11.62 -5.63
CA ILE A 57 -7.84 -10.53 -5.72
C ILE A 57 -8.85 -10.81 -6.83
N GLU A 58 -8.42 -11.21 -8.03
CA GLU A 58 -9.31 -11.54 -9.14
C GLU A 58 -10.28 -12.67 -8.79
N LYS A 59 -9.78 -13.72 -8.12
CA LYS A 59 -10.60 -14.82 -7.62
C LYS A 59 -11.62 -14.32 -6.59
N GLY A 60 -11.19 -13.51 -5.62
CA GLY A 60 -12.06 -12.93 -4.61
C GLY A 60 -13.17 -12.06 -5.21
N ILE A 61 -12.82 -11.17 -6.15
CA ILE A 61 -13.79 -10.34 -6.88
C ILE A 61 -14.82 -11.20 -7.61
N SER A 62 -14.34 -12.24 -8.31
CA SER A 62 -15.19 -13.15 -9.08
C SER A 62 -16.14 -13.93 -8.17
N SER A 63 -15.63 -14.47 -7.05
CA SER A 63 -16.41 -15.15 -6.01
C SER A 63 -17.44 -14.24 -5.35
N GLY A 64 -17.09 -12.97 -5.11
CA GLY A 64 -18.01 -11.95 -4.61
C GLY A 64 -19.10 -11.56 -5.61
N GLY A 65 -18.97 -11.94 -6.89
CA GLY A 65 -19.93 -11.63 -7.96
C GLY A 65 -19.64 -10.32 -8.70
N GLY A 66 -18.39 -9.84 -8.69
CA GLY A 66 -17.89 -8.75 -9.51
C GLY A 66 -17.17 -9.25 -10.78
N VAL A 67 -16.63 -8.31 -11.54
CA VAL A 67 -15.76 -8.55 -12.70
C VAL A 67 -14.45 -7.80 -12.47
N PRO A 68 -13.31 -8.50 -12.34
CA PRO A 68 -12.03 -7.84 -12.11
C PRO A 68 -11.42 -7.29 -13.41
N PHE A 69 -10.78 -6.13 -13.32
CA PHE A 69 -9.94 -5.55 -14.38
C PHE A 69 -8.63 -5.04 -13.77
N ILE A 70 -7.52 -5.71 -14.05
CA ILE A 70 -6.19 -5.27 -13.60
C ILE A 70 -5.66 -4.19 -14.53
N PHE A 71 -5.09 -3.13 -13.98
CA PHE A 71 -4.32 -2.14 -14.72
C PHE A 71 -3.07 -1.72 -13.93
N GLY A 72 -2.04 -1.31 -14.67
CA GLY A 72 -0.72 -0.99 -14.11
C GLY A 72 -0.59 0.43 -13.60
N ILE A 73 0.17 0.61 -12.53
CA ILE A 73 0.58 1.88 -11.94
C ILE A 73 2.11 1.94 -11.88
N PRO A 74 2.75 3.06 -12.27
CA PRO A 74 4.19 3.19 -12.21
C PRO A 74 4.71 3.08 -10.78
N ALA A 75 5.84 2.41 -10.62
CA ALA A 75 6.51 2.20 -9.33
C ALA A 75 8.00 2.54 -9.45
N LEU A 76 8.56 3.07 -8.36
CA LEU A 76 9.99 3.27 -8.19
C LEU A 76 10.40 2.82 -6.79
N CYS A 77 11.68 2.48 -6.62
CA CYS A 77 12.25 2.12 -5.33
C CYS A 77 13.05 3.31 -4.77
N ASP A 78 12.59 3.91 -3.67
CA ASP A 78 13.34 4.97 -2.99
C ASP A 78 14.75 4.47 -2.61
N GLY A 79 14.87 3.23 -2.12
CA GLY A 79 16.15 2.63 -1.75
C GLY A 79 17.16 2.53 -2.90
N ILE A 80 16.71 2.20 -4.12
CA ILE A 80 17.58 2.16 -5.30
C ILE A 80 17.90 3.57 -5.79
N ALA A 81 16.93 4.48 -5.73
CA ALA A 81 17.09 5.86 -6.18
C ALA A 81 17.99 6.72 -5.27
N MET A 82 18.27 6.25 -4.04
CA MET A 82 19.08 6.96 -3.05
C MET A 82 20.51 7.18 -3.55
N GLY A 83 21.04 8.39 -3.31
CA GLY A 83 22.43 8.73 -3.62
C GLY A 83 22.72 9.15 -5.07
N HIS A 84 21.70 9.27 -5.93
CA HIS A 84 21.87 9.76 -7.30
C HIS A 84 20.66 10.57 -7.81
N LYS A 85 20.71 11.03 -9.07
CA LYS A 85 19.67 11.88 -9.71
C LYS A 85 18.25 11.27 -9.69
N GLY A 86 18.12 9.96 -9.50
CA GLY A 86 16.83 9.26 -9.45
C GLY A 86 15.93 9.76 -8.31
N MET A 87 16.52 10.15 -7.17
CA MET A 87 15.77 10.61 -6.00
C MET A 87 14.89 11.84 -6.28
N HIS A 88 15.23 12.65 -7.29
CA HIS A 88 14.41 13.80 -7.71
C HIS A 88 13.04 13.39 -8.28
N TYR A 89 12.86 12.13 -8.65
CA TYR A 89 11.61 11.60 -9.20
C TYR A 89 10.74 10.88 -8.15
N SER A 90 11.23 10.69 -6.92
CA SER A 90 10.52 9.96 -5.86
C SER A 90 9.19 10.62 -5.48
N LEU A 91 9.23 11.83 -4.90
CA LEU A 91 8.01 12.50 -4.45
C LEU A 91 7.05 12.88 -5.60
N PRO A 92 7.52 13.39 -6.77
CA PRO A 92 6.63 13.69 -7.89
C PRO A 92 5.86 12.46 -8.42
N LEU A 93 6.39 11.24 -8.28
CA LEU A 93 5.66 10.03 -8.65
C LEU A 93 4.32 9.91 -7.90
N ARG A 94 4.23 10.39 -6.65
CA ARG A 94 2.99 10.36 -5.86
C ARG A 94 1.82 11.01 -6.61
N GLU A 95 2.06 12.17 -7.20
CA GLU A 95 1.04 12.92 -7.95
C GLU A 95 0.71 12.21 -9.26
N LEU A 96 1.73 11.74 -9.99
CA LEU A 96 1.54 10.99 -11.23
C LEU A 96 0.68 9.73 -11.02
N ILE A 97 0.87 9.04 -9.90
CA ILE A 97 0.05 7.88 -9.53
C ILE A 97 -1.39 8.31 -9.25
N ALA A 98 -1.60 9.38 -8.48
CA ALA A 98 -2.94 9.88 -8.19
C ALA A 98 -3.70 10.21 -9.47
N ASP A 99 -3.05 10.93 -10.40
CA ASP A 99 -3.60 11.29 -11.71
C ASP A 99 -3.89 10.05 -12.57
N SER A 100 -3.01 9.04 -12.51
CA SER A 100 -3.18 7.77 -13.25
C SER A 100 -4.41 6.99 -12.79
N ILE A 101 -4.60 6.88 -11.46
CA ILE A 101 -5.78 6.25 -10.87
C ILE A 101 -7.05 6.99 -11.28
N GLU A 102 -7.07 8.31 -11.09
CA GLU A 102 -8.22 9.16 -11.42
C GLU A 102 -8.61 8.99 -12.90
N THR A 103 -7.63 9.08 -13.80
CA THR A 103 -7.82 8.99 -15.24
C THR A 103 -8.44 7.65 -15.65
N VAL A 104 -7.85 6.53 -15.22
CA VAL A 104 -8.32 5.20 -15.63
C VAL A 104 -9.70 4.90 -15.04
N VAL A 105 -9.90 5.21 -13.75
CA VAL A 105 -11.17 4.93 -13.06
C VAL A 105 -12.31 5.77 -13.63
N GLU A 106 -12.07 7.05 -13.92
CA GLU A 106 -13.07 7.91 -14.52
C GLU A 106 -13.44 7.45 -15.94
N ALA A 107 -12.43 7.22 -16.79
CA ALA A 107 -12.60 6.85 -18.20
C ALA A 107 -13.30 5.49 -18.39
N HIS A 108 -12.96 4.49 -17.57
CA HIS A 108 -13.57 3.16 -17.65
C HIS A 108 -14.84 3.01 -16.79
N ALA A 109 -15.25 4.07 -16.09
CA ALA A 109 -16.44 4.09 -15.24
C ALA A 109 -16.50 2.92 -14.24
N LEU A 110 -15.38 2.59 -13.61
CA LEU A 110 -15.28 1.47 -12.65
C LEU A 110 -16.17 1.70 -11.42
N ASP A 111 -16.75 0.63 -10.87
CA ASP A 111 -17.67 0.71 -9.74
C ASP A 111 -16.99 0.64 -8.37
N GLY A 112 -15.84 -0.01 -8.30
CA GLY A 112 -15.02 -0.13 -7.10
C GLY A 112 -13.56 -0.37 -7.45
N LEU A 113 -12.69 -0.22 -6.46
CA LEU A 113 -11.25 -0.22 -6.65
C LEU A 113 -10.54 -1.02 -5.56
N ILE A 114 -9.60 -1.87 -5.96
CA ILE A 114 -8.57 -2.40 -5.07
C ILE A 114 -7.25 -1.75 -5.46
N LEU A 115 -6.58 -1.15 -4.48
CA LEU A 115 -5.25 -0.60 -4.60
C LEU A 115 -4.25 -1.66 -4.13
N LEU A 116 -3.61 -2.36 -5.07
CA LEU A 116 -2.53 -3.30 -4.78
C LEU A 116 -1.19 -2.56 -4.88
N THR A 117 -0.69 -2.20 -3.70
CA THR A 117 0.43 -1.26 -3.56
C THR A 117 1.46 -1.78 -2.60
N ASP A 118 2.65 -1.21 -2.65
CA ASP A 118 3.60 -1.23 -1.57
C ASP A 118 4.56 -0.05 -1.75
N CYS A 119 5.54 0.10 -0.87
CA CYS A 119 6.57 1.14 -0.97
C CYS A 119 6.07 2.59 -0.72
N ASP A 120 7.05 3.48 -0.58
CA ASP A 120 6.96 4.76 0.13
C ASP A 120 5.92 5.72 -0.45
N LYS A 121 6.13 6.22 -1.67
CA LYS A 121 5.28 7.25 -2.31
C LYS A 121 4.07 6.69 -3.05
N ILE A 122 4.08 5.38 -3.32
CA ILE A 122 3.05 4.70 -4.12
C ILE A 122 1.78 4.53 -3.28
N ASN A 123 1.93 4.08 -2.02
CA ASN A 123 0.83 3.97 -1.06
C ASN A 123 -0.03 5.25 -0.96
N PRO A 124 0.53 6.43 -0.63
CA PRO A 124 -0.25 7.66 -0.54
C PRO A 124 -0.76 8.12 -1.91
N GLY A 125 0.01 7.98 -2.99
CA GLY A 125 -0.42 8.40 -4.33
C GLY A 125 -1.66 7.66 -4.82
N MET A 126 -1.69 6.34 -4.62
CA MET A 126 -2.85 5.53 -4.98
C MET A 126 -4.09 5.93 -4.17
N LEU A 127 -3.94 6.16 -2.86
CA LEU A 127 -5.07 6.53 -2.00
C LEU A 127 -5.58 7.94 -2.32
N MET A 128 -4.69 8.88 -2.65
CA MET A 128 -5.06 10.22 -3.14
C MET A 128 -5.95 10.13 -4.38
N GLY A 129 -5.54 9.35 -5.40
CA GLY A 129 -6.34 9.14 -6.60
C GLY A 129 -7.70 8.51 -6.31
N ALA A 130 -7.76 7.52 -5.41
CA ALA A 130 -9.02 6.91 -5.00
C ALA A 130 -9.97 7.88 -4.27
N LEU A 131 -9.43 8.82 -3.48
CA LEU A 131 -10.20 9.86 -2.80
C LEU A 131 -10.72 10.94 -3.76
N ARG A 132 -10.02 11.23 -4.87
CA ARG A 132 -10.52 12.16 -5.91
C ARG A 132 -11.78 11.64 -6.58
N VAL A 133 -11.80 10.35 -6.93
CA VAL A 133 -12.95 9.70 -7.59
C VAL A 133 -14.06 9.27 -6.63
N ASP A 134 -13.73 9.08 -5.34
CA ASP A 134 -14.62 8.69 -4.23
C ASP A 134 -15.58 7.52 -4.55
N ILE A 135 -15.02 6.40 -4.99
CA ILE A 135 -15.75 5.14 -5.14
C ILE A 135 -15.37 4.15 -4.02
N PRO A 136 -16.13 3.07 -3.81
CA PRO A 136 -15.73 1.98 -2.91
C PRO A 136 -14.30 1.55 -3.19
N THR A 137 -13.46 1.54 -2.16
CA THR A 137 -12.02 1.30 -2.29
C THR A 137 -11.52 0.46 -1.12
N ILE A 138 -10.62 -0.50 -1.39
CA ILE A 138 -9.83 -1.22 -0.38
C ILE A 138 -8.35 -1.13 -0.76
N VAL A 139 -7.48 -0.89 0.22
CA VAL A 139 -6.03 -0.99 0.03
C VAL A 139 -5.51 -2.34 0.48
N VAL A 140 -4.72 -3.00 -0.37
CA VAL A 140 -3.99 -4.23 -0.08
C VAL A 140 -2.50 -3.94 -0.27
N THR A 141 -1.70 -4.01 0.80
CA THR A 141 -0.25 -3.88 0.69
C THR A 141 0.43 -5.23 0.50
N ALA A 142 1.44 -5.34 -0.36
CA ALA A 142 2.17 -6.60 -0.57
C ALA A 142 2.82 -7.11 0.73
N GLY A 143 3.33 -6.20 1.55
CA GLY A 143 3.68 -6.43 2.94
C GLY A 143 5.19 -6.27 3.20
N PRO A 144 5.58 -6.23 4.48
CA PRO A 144 6.98 -6.10 4.85
C PRO A 144 7.79 -7.31 4.38
N MET A 145 9.02 -7.05 3.93
CA MET A 145 10.04 -8.04 3.66
C MET A 145 10.53 -8.63 4.99
N HIS A 146 10.87 -9.92 4.96
CA HIS A 146 11.54 -10.57 6.08
C HIS A 146 12.92 -9.95 6.35
N SER A 147 13.34 -9.91 7.61
CA SER A 147 14.70 -9.54 7.97
C SER A 147 15.72 -10.45 7.27
N GLY A 148 16.83 -9.87 6.80
CA GLY A 148 17.96 -10.63 6.28
C GLY A 148 18.67 -11.41 7.40
N ASN A 149 19.59 -12.30 7.05
CA ASN A 149 20.34 -13.06 8.05
C ASN A 149 21.81 -13.21 7.66
N TYR A 150 22.70 -12.87 8.58
CA TYR A 150 24.12 -13.18 8.45
C TYR A 150 24.66 -13.73 9.77
N LYS A 151 25.10 -14.99 9.74
CA LYS A 151 25.67 -15.70 10.90
C LYS A 151 24.74 -15.70 12.13
N GLY A 152 23.43 -15.88 11.90
CA GLY A 152 22.42 -15.88 12.97
C GLY A 152 22.01 -14.49 13.45
N ARG A 153 22.60 -13.42 12.91
CA ARG A 153 22.20 -12.03 13.19
C ARG A 153 21.20 -11.54 12.14
N ARG A 154 20.07 -10.99 12.59
CA ARG A 154 19.09 -10.35 11.71
C ARG A 154 19.64 -9.06 11.11
N LEU A 155 19.36 -8.86 9.83
CA LEU A 155 19.80 -7.71 9.03
C LEU A 155 18.61 -6.86 8.56
N SER A 156 18.86 -5.57 8.38
CA SER A 156 17.98 -4.58 7.75
C SER A 156 18.72 -3.83 6.66
N LEU A 157 18.01 -3.39 5.62
CA LEU A 157 18.61 -2.52 4.59
C LEU A 157 19.36 -1.32 5.20
N VAL A 158 18.69 -0.51 6.05
CA VAL A 158 19.28 0.77 6.50
C VAL A 158 20.51 0.58 7.39
N ARG A 159 20.39 -0.15 8.51
CA ARG A 159 21.51 -0.27 9.46
C ARG A 159 22.63 -1.19 8.95
N ASP A 160 22.30 -2.16 8.11
CA ASP A 160 23.26 -3.21 7.76
C ASP A 160 23.85 -3.05 6.36
N THR A 161 23.39 -2.10 5.54
CA THR A 161 24.07 -1.73 4.28
C THR A 161 24.53 -0.27 4.26
N PHE A 162 23.65 0.71 4.53
CA PHE A 162 24.05 2.12 4.48
C PHE A 162 25.07 2.49 5.57
N GLU A 163 24.86 2.06 6.82
CA GLU A 163 25.87 2.28 7.88
C GLU A 163 27.12 1.41 7.68
N ALA A 164 26.97 0.22 7.07
CA ALA A 164 28.08 -0.67 6.76
C ALA A 164 29.08 -0.04 5.78
N VAL A 165 28.61 0.75 4.80
CA VAL A 165 29.48 1.56 3.93
C VAL A 165 30.33 2.55 4.76
N GLY A 166 29.73 3.20 5.75
CA GLY A 166 30.44 4.09 6.68
C GLY A 166 31.48 3.34 7.51
N LEU A 167 31.15 2.16 8.03
CA LEU A 167 32.07 1.31 8.79
C LEU A 167 33.23 0.80 7.93
N TYR A 168 32.98 0.46 6.67
CA TYR A 168 34.00 0.05 5.72
C TYR A 168 34.99 1.19 5.44
N HIS A 169 34.52 2.40 5.14
CA HIS A 169 35.39 3.57 4.96
C HIS A 169 36.17 3.93 6.22
N ALA A 170 35.59 3.71 7.40
CA ALA A 170 36.27 3.84 8.69
C ALA A 170 37.26 2.70 9.01
N LYS A 171 37.46 1.73 8.09
CA LYS A 171 38.30 0.54 8.25
C LYS A 171 37.89 -0.35 9.44
N LYS A 172 36.61 -0.31 9.81
CA LYS A 172 35.98 -1.11 10.89
C LYS A 172 35.24 -2.34 10.36
N LEU A 173 35.08 -2.45 9.04
CA LEU A 173 34.44 -3.57 8.36
C LEU A 173 35.34 -4.04 7.22
N LYS A 174 35.45 -5.36 7.02
CA LYS A 174 36.21 -5.94 5.90
C LYS A 174 35.38 -5.93 4.62
N LYS A 175 36.03 -5.95 3.46
CA LYS A 175 35.35 -5.95 2.15
C LYS A 175 34.47 -7.19 1.98
N GLU A 176 34.97 -8.35 2.39
CA GLU A 176 34.25 -9.62 2.28
C GLU A 176 33.01 -9.64 3.18
N GLU A 177 33.06 -8.93 4.32
CA GLU A 177 31.91 -8.78 5.20
C GLU A 177 30.89 -7.79 4.62
N LEU A 178 31.34 -6.69 4.01
CA LEU A 178 30.46 -5.76 3.31
C LEU A 178 29.71 -6.43 2.15
N GLU A 179 30.41 -7.22 1.34
CA GLU A 179 29.83 -7.99 0.23
C GLU A 179 28.79 -9.00 0.73
N ALA A 180 29.08 -9.69 1.85
CA ALA A 180 28.10 -10.59 2.45
C ALA A 180 26.85 -9.84 2.96
N LEU A 181 27.01 -8.65 3.53
CA LEU A 181 25.86 -7.82 3.96
C LEU A 181 25.04 -7.33 2.76
N GLU A 182 25.69 -6.97 1.65
CA GLU A 182 25.05 -6.56 0.40
C GLU A 182 24.11 -7.65 -0.14
N GLU A 183 24.57 -8.90 -0.19
CA GLU A 183 23.77 -10.03 -0.71
C GLU A 183 22.66 -10.50 0.24
N LEU A 184 22.86 -10.36 1.55
CA LEU A 184 22.00 -11.02 2.55
C LEU A 184 21.04 -10.08 3.29
N ALA A 185 21.20 -8.76 3.18
CA ALA A 185 20.37 -7.80 3.91
C ALA A 185 18.90 -7.78 3.45
N CYS A 186 18.64 -8.07 2.18
CA CYS A 186 17.31 -8.05 1.56
C CYS A 186 16.98 -9.43 0.94
N PRO A 187 16.45 -10.38 1.74
CA PRO A 187 16.38 -11.78 1.34
C PRO A 187 15.27 -12.13 0.33
N GLY A 188 14.38 -11.20 0.00
CA GLY A 188 13.25 -11.51 -0.89
C GLY A 188 12.30 -10.34 -1.14
N GLU A 189 11.06 -10.67 -1.47
CA GLU A 189 10.01 -9.69 -1.76
C GLU A 189 9.50 -8.94 -0.51
N GLY A 190 8.97 -7.74 -0.72
CA GLY A 190 8.30 -6.91 0.30
C GLY A 190 8.96 -5.54 0.54
N ALA A 191 8.24 -4.66 1.23
CA ALA A 191 8.76 -3.36 1.64
C ALA A 191 9.92 -3.48 2.66
N CYS A 192 10.65 -2.39 2.89
CA CYS A 192 11.74 -2.33 3.87
C CYS A 192 11.32 -2.93 5.24
N GLN A 193 12.23 -3.57 5.97
CA GLN A 193 11.83 -4.43 7.11
C GLN A 193 11.44 -3.70 8.41
N GLY A 194 11.62 -2.38 8.47
CA GLY A 194 11.35 -1.54 9.65
C GLY A 194 10.19 -0.56 9.46
N MET A 195 9.90 0.24 10.48
CA MET A 195 8.89 1.30 10.50
C MET A 195 9.34 2.54 9.69
N TYR A 196 9.65 2.33 8.41
CA TYR A 196 9.86 3.40 7.43
C TYR A 196 8.51 3.80 6.81
N THR A 197 8.51 4.73 5.86
CA THR A 197 7.27 5.32 5.33
C THR A 197 6.31 4.29 4.74
N ALA A 198 6.82 3.27 4.04
CA ALA A 198 5.97 2.23 3.43
C ALA A 198 5.13 1.50 4.49
N ASN A 199 5.79 0.95 5.51
CA ASN A 199 5.10 0.25 6.60
C ASN A 199 4.31 1.18 7.49
N THR A 200 4.83 2.38 7.79
CA THR A 200 4.09 3.39 8.54
C THR A 200 2.75 3.64 7.85
N THR A 201 2.78 4.00 6.56
CA THR A 201 1.57 4.28 5.77
C THR A 201 0.64 3.07 5.69
N ALA A 202 1.16 1.86 5.51
CA ALA A 202 0.36 0.63 5.54
C ALA A 202 -0.39 0.45 6.87
N CYS A 203 0.31 0.67 7.99
CA CYS A 203 -0.27 0.59 9.33
C CYS A 203 -1.35 1.66 9.54
N LEU A 204 -1.12 2.88 9.04
CA LEU A 204 -2.10 3.96 9.09
C LEU A 204 -3.33 3.65 8.24
N PHE A 205 -3.18 3.04 7.06
CA PHE A 205 -4.31 2.64 6.23
C PHE A 205 -5.18 1.59 6.92
N GLU A 206 -4.56 0.64 7.61
CA GLU A 206 -5.28 -0.32 8.44
C GLU A 206 -5.98 0.35 9.63
N GLY A 207 -5.29 1.24 10.35
CA GLY A 207 -5.85 2.00 11.48
C GLY A 207 -6.99 2.95 11.10
N MET A 208 -6.97 3.48 9.87
CA MET A 208 -8.05 4.29 9.29
C MET A 208 -9.23 3.44 8.80
N GLY A 209 -9.05 2.13 8.65
CA GLY A 209 -10.08 1.20 8.18
C GLY A 209 -10.26 1.10 6.66
N ILE A 210 -9.33 1.64 5.86
CA ILE A 210 -9.36 1.48 4.39
C ILE A 210 -8.70 0.17 3.92
N SER A 211 -7.98 -0.51 4.82
CA SER A 211 -7.44 -1.86 4.63
C SER A 211 -8.11 -2.86 5.58
N LEU A 212 -8.11 -4.14 5.21
CA LEU A 212 -8.57 -5.20 6.10
C LEU A 212 -7.58 -5.42 7.27
N PRO A 213 -8.05 -5.86 8.45
CA PRO A 213 -7.17 -6.19 9.57
C PRO A 213 -6.07 -7.20 9.19
N GLY A 214 -4.84 -6.96 9.63
CA GLY A 214 -3.65 -7.73 9.33
C GLY A 214 -2.99 -7.40 7.98
N THR A 215 -3.56 -6.51 7.16
CA THR A 215 -2.98 -6.13 5.86
C THR A 215 -1.60 -5.54 6.02
N ALA A 216 -1.39 -4.64 6.99
CA ALA A 216 -0.16 -3.87 7.13
C ALA A 216 1.04 -4.72 7.58
N THR A 217 0.80 -5.76 8.37
CA THR A 217 1.84 -6.48 9.12
C THR A 217 2.09 -7.89 8.58
N ALA A 218 1.11 -8.50 7.91
CA ALA A 218 1.31 -9.80 7.25
C ALA A 218 2.49 -9.72 6.26
N LEU A 219 3.50 -10.56 6.47
CA LEU A 219 4.73 -10.57 5.67
C LEU A 219 4.46 -10.89 4.21
N ALA A 220 5.25 -10.29 3.32
CA ALA A 220 5.26 -10.64 1.91
C ALA A 220 5.65 -12.12 1.72
N GLY A 221 5.12 -12.77 0.69
CA GLY A 221 5.32 -14.20 0.43
C GLY A 221 4.51 -15.17 1.29
N PHE A 222 3.96 -14.72 2.42
CA PHE A 222 3.26 -15.62 3.35
C PHE A 222 1.82 -15.89 2.90
N SER A 223 1.31 -17.08 3.22
CA SER A 223 -0.06 -17.50 2.86
C SER A 223 -1.15 -16.58 3.45
N LYS A 224 -0.89 -15.92 4.59
CA LYS A 224 -1.79 -14.91 5.18
C LYS A 224 -2.08 -13.78 4.21
N LYS A 225 -1.07 -13.33 3.45
CA LYS A 225 -1.25 -12.26 2.47
C LYS A 225 -2.18 -12.66 1.33
N ARG A 226 -2.07 -13.90 0.85
CA ARG A 226 -2.96 -14.47 -0.18
C ARG A 226 -4.42 -14.52 0.29
N ARG A 227 -4.66 -14.92 1.54
CA ARG A 227 -6.01 -14.92 2.14
C ARG A 227 -6.59 -13.50 2.21
N ILE A 228 -5.83 -12.54 2.71
CA ILE A 228 -6.24 -11.13 2.78
C ILE A 228 -6.56 -10.58 1.38
N ALA A 229 -5.73 -10.88 0.37
CA ALA A 229 -5.94 -10.46 -1.01
C ALA A 229 -7.26 -11.02 -1.59
N TYR A 230 -7.55 -12.30 -1.35
CA TYR A 230 -8.82 -12.92 -1.73
C TYR A 230 -10.02 -12.27 -0.99
N GLU A 231 -9.93 -12.14 0.33
CA GLU A 231 -10.98 -11.53 1.16
C GLU A 231 -11.26 -10.07 0.78
N ALA A 232 -10.22 -9.31 0.41
CA ALA A 232 -10.37 -7.95 -0.11
C ALA A 232 -11.17 -7.94 -1.42
N GLY A 233 -10.94 -8.90 -2.30
CA GLY A 233 -11.71 -9.09 -3.53
C GLY A 233 -13.19 -9.36 -3.28
N GLU A 234 -13.54 -10.16 -2.27
CA GLU A 234 -14.94 -10.37 -1.89
C GLU A 234 -15.54 -9.10 -1.26
N ARG A 235 -14.80 -8.48 -0.34
CA ARG A 235 -15.27 -7.32 0.43
C ARG A 235 -15.50 -6.10 -0.46
N ILE A 236 -14.68 -5.86 -1.49
CA ILE A 236 -14.89 -4.68 -2.36
C ILE A 236 -16.24 -4.76 -3.08
N VAL A 237 -16.67 -5.95 -3.51
CA VAL A 237 -17.97 -6.15 -4.16
C VAL A 237 -19.11 -5.88 -3.18
N GLU A 238 -18.95 -6.27 -1.92
CA GLU A 238 -19.89 -5.94 -0.84
C GLU A 238 -19.99 -4.42 -0.60
N LEU A 239 -18.85 -3.72 -0.54
CA LEU A 239 -18.82 -2.26 -0.38
C LEU A 239 -19.51 -1.54 -1.55
N VAL A 240 -19.34 -2.04 -2.78
CA VAL A 240 -20.06 -1.54 -3.96
C VAL A 240 -21.57 -1.70 -3.81
N ARG A 241 -22.04 -2.87 -3.36
CA ARG A 241 -23.48 -3.11 -3.12
C ARG A 241 -24.04 -2.21 -2.02
N LYS A 242 -23.27 -1.94 -0.97
CA LYS A 242 -23.64 -1.07 0.16
C LYS A 242 -23.45 0.43 -0.14
N GLY A 243 -22.80 0.78 -1.24
CA GLY A 243 -22.46 2.17 -1.58
C GLY A 243 -21.55 2.83 -0.53
N ILE A 244 -20.61 2.07 0.04
CA ILE A 244 -19.63 2.59 1.01
C ILE A 244 -18.38 3.03 0.24
N THR A 245 -18.19 4.34 0.12
CA THR A 245 -17.08 4.95 -0.63
C THR A 245 -15.86 5.23 0.26
N ALA A 246 -14.71 5.51 -0.36
CA ALA A 246 -13.48 5.83 0.35
C ALA A 246 -13.65 6.99 1.37
N ARG A 247 -14.34 8.09 1.00
CA ARG A 247 -14.55 9.23 1.91
C ARG A 247 -15.50 8.95 3.07
N LYS A 248 -16.39 7.94 2.94
CA LYS A 248 -17.22 7.51 4.09
C LYS A 248 -16.37 6.84 5.18
N ILE A 249 -15.30 6.15 4.79
CA ILE A 249 -14.34 5.52 5.70
C ILE A 249 -13.35 6.57 6.21
N LEU A 250 -12.72 7.32 5.28
CA LEU A 250 -11.68 8.31 5.57
C LEU A 250 -12.27 9.67 5.97
N ASN A 251 -12.93 9.67 7.13
CA ASN A 251 -13.48 10.86 7.77
C ASN A 251 -12.48 11.49 8.77
N LYS A 252 -12.86 12.62 9.40
CA LYS A 252 -12.00 13.34 10.35
C LYS A 252 -11.48 12.47 11.50
N ASN A 253 -12.28 11.54 12.00
CA ASN A 253 -11.88 10.65 13.09
C ASN A 253 -10.86 9.62 12.60
N ALA A 254 -11.00 9.12 11.36
CA ALA A 254 -10.01 8.23 10.77
C ALA A 254 -8.64 8.92 10.70
N PHE A 255 -8.57 10.16 10.21
CA PHE A 255 -7.30 10.91 10.17
C PHE A 255 -6.75 11.22 11.56
N TYR A 256 -7.59 11.53 12.54
CA TYR A 256 -7.14 11.67 13.93
C TYR A 256 -6.55 10.37 14.47
N ASN A 257 -7.23 9.24 14.26
CA ASN A 257 -6.74 7.92 14.65
C ASN A 257 -5.44 7.56 13.93
N ALA A 258 -5.27 7.98 12.67
CA ALA A 258 -4.01 7.79 11.95
C ALA A 258 -2.86 8.53 12.64
N ILE A 259 -3.05 9.79 13.07
CA ILE A 259 -2.01 10.55 13.78
C ILE A 259 -1.70 9.89 15.14
N VAL A 260 -2.73 9.46 15.88
CA VAL A 260 -2.53 8.75 17.15
C VAL A 260 -1.71 7.48 16.92
N LEU A 261 -2.08 6.68 15.92
CA LEU A 261 -1.36 5.45 15.59
C LEU A 261 0.06 5.73 15.13
N ASP A 262 0.28 6.79 14.34
CA ASP A 262 1.61 7.21 13.89
C ASP A 262 2.57 7.49 15.06
N MET A 263 2.08 8.25 16.06
CA MET A 263 2.84 8.53 17.29
C MET A 263 3.08 7.27 18.12
N ALA A 264 2.08 6.39 18.23
CA ALA A 264 2.19 5.14 18.98
C ALA A 264 3.21 4.17 18.37
N LEU A 265 3.31 4.14 17.04
CA LEU A 265 4.22 3.29 16.28
C LEU A 265 5.64 3.85 16.15
N GLY A 266 5.86 5.13 16.43
CA GLY A 266 7.11 5.81 16.10
C GLY A 266 7.32 5.91 14.59
N GLY A 267 6.26 6.27 13.86
CA GLY A 267 6.22 6.29 12.41
C GLY A 267 7.16 7.30 11.73
N SER A 268 7.33 7.13 10.42
CA SER A 268 8.16 8.01 9.58
C SER A 268 7.63 9.44 9.56
N THR A 269 8.51 10.44 9.71
CA THR A 269 8.15 11.86 9.61
C THR A 269 7.56 12.26 8.24
N ASN A 270 7.75 11.44 7.19
CA ASN A 270 7.09 11.64 5.90
C ASN A 270 5.56 11.57 6.00
N THR A 271 4.98 10.97 7.04
CA THR A 271 3.51 11.00 7.27
C THR A 271 2.98 12.41 7.46
N VAL A 272 3.79 13.33 7.99
CA VAL A 272 3.46 14.75 8.14
C VAL A 272 3.31 15.43 6.76
N LEU A 273 3.87 14.86 5.71
CA LEU A 273 3.64 15.28 4.32
C LEU A 273 2.46 14.53 3.67
N HIS A 274 2.37 13.21 3.91
CA HIS A 274 1.42 12.35 3.22
C HIS A 274 0.00 12.44 3.77
N LEU A 275 -0.19 12.42 5.09
CA LEU A 275 -1.52 12.47 5.69
C LEU A 275 -2.25 13.79 5.37
N PRO A 276 -1.63 14.98 5.41
CA PRO A 276 -2.31 16.20 4.98
C PRO A 276 -2.67 16.19 3.50
N ALA A 277 -1.84 15.62 2.63
CA ALA A 277 -2.15 15.49 1.21
C ALA A 277 -3.37 14.57 0.99
N ILE A 278 -3.39 13.40 1.62
CA ILE A 278 -4.53 12.47 1.58
C ILE A 278 -5.78 13.14 2.17
N ALA A 279 -5.67 13.82 3.31
CA ALA A 279 -6.77 14.51 3.94
C ALA A 279 -7.35 15.62 3.05
N ASN A 280 -6.49 16.35 2.33
CA ASN A 280 -6.91 17.36 1.38
C ASN A 280 -7.77 16.78 0.25
N GLU A 281 -7.40 15.61 -0.30
CA GLU A 281 -8.21 14.90 -1.31
C GLU A 281 -9.56 14.41 -0.75
N ALA A 282 -9.64 14.18 0.57
CA ALA A 282 -10.88 13.90 1.27
C ALA A 282 -11.69 15.17 1.65
N GLY A 283 -11.20 16.38 1.34
CA GLY A 283 -11.81 17.64 1.74
C GLY A 283 -11.67 17.95 3.23
N ILE A 284 -10.68 17.35 3.90
CA ILE A 284 -10.43 17.48 5.33
C ILE A 284 -9.17 18.30 5.57
N LYS A 285 -9.30 19.38 6.33
CA LYS A 285 -8.15 20.16 6.80
C LYS A 285 -7.47 19.43 7.95
N LEU A 286 -6.20 19.06 7.75
CA LEU A 286 -5.35 18.42 8.75
C LEU A 286 -4.16 19.32 9.08
N PRO A 287 -4.28 20.23 10.07
CA PRO A 287 -3.22 21.19 10.38
C PRO A 287 -2.04 20.51 11.08
N LEU A 288 -0.82 21.01 10.83
CA LEU A 288 0.40 20.53 11.49
C LEU A 288 0.34 20.64 13.02
N SER A 289 -0.37 21.63 13.56
CA SER A 289 -0.55 21.79 15.01
C SER A 289 -1.21 20.58 15.65
N LEU A 290 -2.06 19.84 14.92
CA LEU A 290 -2.68 18.62 15.43
C LEU A 290 -1.65 17.51 15.67
N PHE A 291 -0.61 17.42 14.83
CA PHE A 291 0.48 16.46 15.05
C PHE A 291 1.24 16.79 16.32
N ASP A 292 1.57 18.07 16.54
CA ASP A 292 2.24 18.52 17.78
C ASP A 292 1.37 18.22 19.02
N ASP A 293 0.08 18.57 18.97
CA ASP A 293 -0.85 18.35 20.07
C ASP A 293 -1.02 16.87 20.45
N VAL A 294 -1.07 15.98 19.45
CA VAL A 294 -1.20 14.54 19.65
C VAL A 294 0.12 13.94 20.14
N SER A 295 1.26 14.39 19.63
CA SER A 295 2.59 13.89 20.02
C SER A 295 2.88 14.09 21.52
N ARG A 296 2.32 15.13 22.14
CA ARG A 296 2.44 15.40 23.58
C ARG A 296 1.61 14.47 24.46
N LYS A 297 0.66 13.73 23.88
CA LYS A 297 -0.33 12.92 24.62
C LYS A 297 -0.17 11.43 24.38
N VAL A 298 0.33 11.03 23.22
CA VAL A 298 0.41 9.63 22.82
C VAL A 298 1.82 9.10 23.05
N PRO A 299 2.00 8.06 23.88
CA PRO A 299 3.31 7.45 24.08
C PRO A 299 3.72 6.62 22.85
N HIS A 300 5.02 6.55 22.62
CA HIS A 300 5.61 5.60 21.67
C HIS A 300 5.70 4.21 22.35
N ILE A 301 4.97 3.22 21.81
CA ILE A 301 4.78 1.90 22.45
C ILE A 301 5.34 0.73 21.64
N VAL A 302 5.89 0.97 20.45
CA VAL A 302 6.36 -0.08 19.54
C VAL A 302 7.86 0.04 19.27
N SER A 303 8.65 -0.97 19.65
CA SER A 303 10.11 -0.93 19.49
C SER A 303 10.59 -1.46 18.13
N ILE A 304 10.21 -0.82 17.02
CA ILE A 304 10.63 -1.25 15.66
C ILE A 304 11.71 -0.31 15.10
N ARG A 305 12.68 -0.87 14.36
CA ARG A 305 13.69 -0.08 13.65
C ARG A 305 13.03 0.96 12.74
N PRO A 306 13.53 2.21 12.66
CA PRO A 306 14.78 2.68 13.25
C PRO A 306 14.68 3.08 14.73
N GLY A 307 13.47 3.30 15.27
CA GLY A 307 13.24 3.77 16.65
C GLY A 307 13.44 2.74 17.75
N GLY A 308 13.55 1.46 17.41
CA GLY A 308 13.79 0.35 18.32
C GLY A 308 14.70 -0.74 17.76
N GLU A 309 14.53 -1.97 18.24
CA GLU A 309 15.39 -3.11 17.92
C GLU A 309 14.72 -4.17 17.02
N TYR A 310 13.38 -4.21 17.04
CA TYR A 310 12.59 -5.22 16.34
C TYR A 310 12.26 -4.83 14.89
N PHE A 311 11.69 -5.78 14.15
CA PHE A 311 11.29 -5.67 12.75
C PHE A 311 9.78 -5.79 12.61
N MET A 312 9.25 -5.54 11.42
CA MET A 312 7.82 -5.69 11.15
C MET A 312 7.30 -7.12 11.36
N GLU A 313 8.12 -8.14 11.12
CA GLU A 313 7.80 -9.55 11.43
C GLU A 313 7.50 -9.76 12.92
N ASP A 314 8.24 -9.08 13.81
CA ASP A 314 8.01 -9.18 15.25
C ASP A 314 6.67 -8.54 15.64
N LEU A 315 6.28 -7.43 14.98
CA LEU A 315 4.98 -6.80 15.19
C LEU A 315 3.82 -7.70 14.73
N GLU A 316 3.96 -8.33 13.58
CA GLU A 316 2.99 -9.32 13.09
C GLU A 316 2.81 -10.46 14.11
N TYR A 317 3.91 -10.99 14.66
CA TYR A 317 3.85 -12.06 15.67
C TYR A 317 3.31 -11.59 17.02
N ALA A 318 3.47 -10.31 17.36
CA ALA A 318 2.90 -9.70 18.55
C ALA A 318 1.38 -9.39 18.44
N GLY A 319 0.77 -9.66 17.28
CA GLY A 319 -0.66 -9.45 17.03
C GLY A 319 -1.00 -8.33 16.05
N GLY A 320 0.02 -7.74 15.42
CA GLY A 320 -0.13 -6.73 14.38
C GLY A 320 -0.77 -5.42 14.84
N ILE A 321 -1.30 -4.66 13.89
CA ILE A 321 -2.02 -3.41 14.18
C ILE A 321 -3.26 -3.60 15.07
N PRO A 322 -4.03 -4.69 14.98
CA PRO A 322 -5.13 -4.92 15.91
C PRO A 322 -4.70 -4.96 17.39
N ALA A 323 -3.49 -5.44 17.68
CA ALA A 323 -2.95 -5.43 19.04
C ALA A 323 -2.50 -4.02 19.49
N VAL A 324 -2.00 -3.20 18.58
CA VAL A 324 -1.61 -1.80 18.86
C VAL A 324 -2.83 -0.92 19.12
N LEU A 325 -3.94 -1.17 18.43
CA LEU A 325 -5.17 -0.40 18.56
C LEU A 325 -5.99 -0.72 19.82
N LYS A 326 -5.72 -1.86 20.48
CA LYS A 326 -6.46 -2.36 21.64
C LYS A 326 -5.89 -1.84 22.95
#